data_AF-A0A2S8E8E2-F1
#
_entry.id   AF-A0A2S8E8E2-F1
#
_cell.length_a   1.000
_cell.length_b   1.000
_cell.length_c   1.000
_cell.angle_alpha   90.00
_cell.angle_beta   90.00
_cell.angle_gamma   90.00
#
_symmetry.space_group_name_H-M   'P 1'
#
loop_
_entity.id
_entity.type
_entity.pdbx_description
1 polymer ?
#
loop_
_entity_poly.entity_id
_entity_poly.type
_entity_poly.pdbx_seq_one_letter_code
_entity_poly.pdbx_strand_id
1 'polypeptide(L)'
;MGGISIWQLLIIAVIVVLLFGTKKLGSIGSDLGASIKGFKKAMSDDEPKQDKTSQDADFTAKTIADKQADTNQEQAKTEDAKRHDKEQV
;
A
#
# COMPACT_ATOMS: atom_id res chain seq x y z
N MET A 1 39.58 0.08 -20.48
CA MET A 1 38.27 0.73 -20.24
C MET A 1 37.51 -0.13 -19.23
N GLY A 2 37.66 0.16 -17.94
CA GLY A 2 36.99 -0.60 -16.87
C GLY A 2 35.49 -0.30 -16.89
N GLY A 3 34.68 -1.32 -17.19
CA GLY A 3 33.23 -1.20 -17.22
C GLY A 3 32.64 -0.96 -15.83
N ILE A 4 31.38 -0.51 -15.81
CA ILE A 4 30.56 -0.44 -14.60
C ILE A 4 30.40 -1.86 -14.08
N SER A 5 31.05 -2.18 -12.97
CA SER A 5 30.93 -3.49 -12.35
C SER A 5 29.70 -3.54 -11.44
N ILE A 6 29.11 -4.73 -11.33
CA ILE A 6 27.89 -4.98 -10.56
C ILE A 6 28.03 -4.52 -9.10
N TRP A 7 29.25 -4.61 -8.54
CA TRP A 7 29.58 -4.20 -7.18
C TRP A 7 29.42 -2.70 -6.94
N GLN A 8 29.73 -1.87 -7.95
CA GLN A 8 29.58 -0.43 -7.88
C GLN A 8 28.10 -0.04 -7.94
N LEU A 9 27.29 -0.74 -8.75
CA LEU A 9 25.85 -0.51 -8.80
C LEU A 9 25.16 -0.83 -7.47
N LEU A 10 25.56 -1.90 -6.77
CA LEU A 10 25.04 -2.22 -5.45
C LEU A 10 25.37 -1.11 -4.42
N ILE A 11 26.60 -0.59 -4.42
CA ILE A 11 26.98 0.50 -3.50
C ILE A 11 26.12 1.74 -3.75
N ILE A 12 25.87 2.09 -5.01
CA ILE A 12 25.04 3.24 -5.39
C ILE A 12 23.60 3.01 -4.99
N ALA A 13 23.06 1.82 -5.24
CA ALA A 13 21.69 1.46 -4.87
C ALA A 13 21.44 1.62 -3.36
N VAL A 14 22.39 1.19 -2.52
CA VAL A 14 22.30 1.36 -1.06
C VAL A 14 22.23 2.83 -0.68
N ILE A 15 23.08 3.68 -1.26
CA ILE A 15 23.07 5.13 -0.99
C ILE A 15 21.73 5.74 -1.38
N VAL A 16 21.20 5.42 -2.56
CA VAL A 16 19.89 5.92 -3.01
C VAL A 16 18.77 5.49 -2.05
N VAL A 17 18.77 4.23 -1.61
CA VAL A 17 17.78 3.73 -0.64
C VAL A 17 17.87 4.47 0.69
N LEU A 18 19.08 4.81 1.16
CA LEU A 18 19.26 5.57 2.40
C LEU A 18 18.81 7.03 2.26
N LEU A 19 19.05 7.67 1.11
CA LEU A 19 18.65 9.07 0.88
C LEU A 19 17.13 9.23 0.75
N PHE A 20 16.49 8.35 -0.02
CA PHE A 20 15.07 8.44 -0.30
C PHE A 20 14.21 7.64 0.70
N GLY A 21 14.82 6.68 1.42
CA GLY A 21 14.15 5.76 2.33
C GLY A 21 13.41 4.63 1.62
N THR A 22 13.26 3.49 2.29
CA THR A 22 12.56 2.30 1.76
C THR A 22 11.08 2.52 1.54
N LYS A 23 10.43 3.44 2.29
CA LYS A 23 8.99 3.74 2.13
C LYS A 23 8.66 4.39 0.79
N LYS A 24 9.45 5.39 0.35
CA LYS A 24 9.23 6.10 -0.92
C LYS A 24 9.61 5.21 -2.12
N LEU A 25 10.74 4.51 -2.02
CA LEU A 25 11.15 3.55 -3.05
C LEU A 25 10.20 2.36 -3.14
N GLY A 26 9.64 1.91 -2.03
CA GLY A 26 8.65 0.84 -1.98
C GLY A 26 7.36 1.22 -2.69
N SER A 27 6.77 2.38 -2.36
CA SER A 27 5.51 2.81 -3.01
C SER A 27 5.68 3.01 -4.52
N ILE A 28 6.74 3.73 -4.93
CA ILE A 28 7.01 3.99 -6.34
C ILE A 28 7.44 2.70 -7.06
N GLY A 29 8.25 1.87 -6.41
CA GLY A 29 8.69 0.59 -6.96
C GLY A 29 7.57 -0.44 -7.13
N SER A 30 6.56 -0.44 -6.25
CA SER A 30 5.36 -1.27 -6.39
C SER A 30 4.55 -0.87 -7.61
N ASP A 31 4.34 0.43 -7.82
CA ASP A 31 3.58 0.96 -8.96
C ASP A 31 4.29 0.67 -10.28
N LEU A 32 5.59 1.02 -10.39
CA LEU A 32 6.39 0.73 -11.58
C LEU A 32 6.58 -0.78 -11.80
N GLY A 33 6.76 -1.53 -10.72
CA GLY A 33 6.93 -2.98 -10.75
C GLY A 33 5.69 -3.70 -11.26
N ALA A 34 4.49 -3.24 -10.90
CA ALA A 34 3.23 -3.76 -11.42
C ALA A 34 3.12 -3.53 -12.94
N SER A 35 3.48 -2.33 -13.42
CA SER A 35 3.50 -2.03 -14.86
C SER A 35 4.52 -2.89 -15.63
N ILE A 36 5.74 -3.05 -15.10
CA ILE A 36 6.77 -3.91 -15.70
C ILE A 36 6.35 -5.39 -15.69
N LYS A 37 5.65 -5.85 -14.64
CA LYS A 37 5.18 -7.23 -14.51
C LYS A 37 4.16 -7.56 -15.60
N GLY A 38 3.24 -6.64 -15.90
CA GLY A 38 2.29 -6.78 -17.00
C GLY A 38 2.99 -6.79 -18.37
N PHE A 39 3.99 -5.93 -18.56
CA PHE A 39 4.80 -5.92 -19.78
C PHE A 39 5.56 -7.24 -20.00
N LYS A 40 6.23 -7.76 -18.96
CA LYS A 40 6.91 -9.06 -19.03
C LYS A 40 5.94 -10.21 -19.27
N LYS A 41 4.76 -10.16 -18.65
CA LYS A 41 3.70 -11.17 -18.84
C LYS A 41 3.24 -11.21 -20.30
N ALA A 42 2.97 -10.05 -20.90
CA ALA A 42 2.57 -9.95 -22.31
C ALA A 42 3.69 -10.38 -23.28
N MET A 43 4.95 -10.01 -22.96
CA MET A 43 6.10 -10.37 -23.80
C MET A 43 6.48 -11.86 -23.69
N SER A 44 6.17 -12.51 -22.57
CA SER A 44 6.37 -13.96 -22.37
C SER A 44 5.18 -14.82 -22.82
N ASP A 45 4.02 -14.23 -23.15
CA ASP A 45 2.84 -14.96 -23.63
C ASP A 45 2.98 -15.45 -25.08
N ASP A 46 4.01 -14.96 -25.80
CA ASP A 46 4.40 -15.39 -27.16
C ASP A 46 5.30 -16.65 -27.17
N GLU A 47 5.74 -17.17 -26.01
CA GLU A 47 6.46 -18.45 -25.88
C GLU A 47 5.55 -19.54 -25.26
N PRO A 48 5.55 -20.80 -25.78
CA PRO A 48 4.62 -21.82 -25.30
C PRO A 48 4.99 -22.34 -23.90
N LYS A 49 4.12 -21.99 -22.94
CA LYS A 49 3.81 -22.58 -21.62
C LYS A 49 4.84 -22.47 -20.50
N GLN A 50 4.39 -21.90 -19.37
CA GLN A 50 4.15 -22.71 -18.16
C GLN A 50 3.23 -21.99 -17.17
N ASP A 51 2.16 -22.67 -16.76
CA ASP A 51 1.27 -22.32 -15.67
C ASP A 51 2.03 -21.86 -14.42
N LYS A 52 1.86 -20.59 -14.06
CA LYS A 52 2.00 -20.13 -12.68
C LYS A 52 0.81 -19.25 -12.38
N THR A 53 -0.16 -19.88 -11.69
CA THR A 53 -1.22 -19.21 -10.96
C THR A 53 -0.62 -17.99 -10.28
N SER A 54 -1.07 -16.82 -10.71
CA SER A 54 -0.68 -15.57 -10.08
C SER A 54 -1.46 -15.52 -8.78
N GLN A 55 -0.79 -15.88 -7.68
CA GLN A 55 -1.28 -15.49 -6.36
C GLN A 55 -1.44 -13.97 -6.39
N ASP A 56 -2.69 -13.57 -6.19
CA ASP A 56 -3.15 -12.21 -6.15
C ASP A 56 -2.21 -11.37 -5.30
N ALA A 57 -1.80 -10.23 -5.83
CA ALA A 57 -1.19 -9.18 -5.04
C ALA A 57 -2.31 -8.60 -4.15
N ASP A 58 -2.63 -9.29 -3.07
CA ASP A 58 -3.53 -8.83 -2.03
C ASP A 58 -2.82 -7.69 -1.26
N PHE A 59 -2.91 -6.48 -1.82
CA PHE A 59 -2.56 -5.24 -1.13
C PHE A 59 -3.66 -4.90 -0.11
N THR A 60 -3.86 -5.77 0.88
CA THR A 60 -4.56 -5.38 2.10
C THR A 60 -3.61 -4.54 2.96
N ALA A 61 -3.42 -3.30 2.55
CA ALA A 61 -2.95 -2.22 3.42
C ALA A 61 -4.07 -1.84 4.41
N LYS A 62 -4.54 -2.80 5.22
CA LYS A 62 -5.39 -2.51 6.38
C LYS A 62 -4.50 -2.05 7.53
N THR A 63 -3.94 -0.85 7.38
CA THR A 63 -3.46 -0.03 8.49
C THR A 63 -3.99 1.39 8.30
N ILE A 64 -5.31 1.48 8.19
CA ILE A 64 -6.08 2.61 8.69
C ILE A 64 -6.78 2.09 9.96
N ALA A 65 -5.98 1.82 11.00
CA ALA A 65 -6.46 1.42 12.32
C ALA A 65 -5.94 2.35 13.41
N ASP A 66 -5.55 3.58 13.05
CA ASP A 66 -5.11 4.60 14.03
C ASP A 66 -5.51 6.03 13.61
N LYS A 67 -6.69 6.18 12.99
CA LYS A 67 -7.32 7.49 12.77
C LYS A 67 -8.81 7.50 13.14
N GLN A 68 -9.18 6.69 14.13
CA GLN A 68 -10.52 6.63 14.73
C GLN A 68 -10.37 6.13 16.18
N ALA A 69 -9.65 6.89 16.99
CA ALA A 69 -9.80 6.87 18.44
C ALA A 69 -10.50 8.17 18.83
N ASP A 70 -11.82 8.07 19.01
CA ASP A 70 -12.67 8.85 19.89
C ASP A 70 -12.38 10.35 20.08
N THR A 71 -12.89 11.18 19.18
CA THR A 71 -13.21 12.59 19.50
C THR A 71 -14.60 12.99 18.98
N ASN A 72 -15.51 12.05 18.73
CA ASN A 72 -16.86 12.39 18.27
C ASN A 72 -17.93 11.39 18.73
N GLN A 73 -17.92 11.07 20.03
CA GLN A 73 -19.03 10.44 20.74
C GLN A 73 -19.60 11.38 21.82
N GLU A 74 -19.59 12.70 21.56
CA GLU A 74 -20.21 13.73 22.42
C GLU A 74 -21.49 14.33 21.78
N GLN A 75 -21.97 13.82 20.63
CA GLN A 75 -23.15 14.38 19.96
C GLN A 75 -24.10 13.30 19.45
N ALA A 76 -24.56 12.44 20.35
CA ALA A 76 -25.76 11.61 20.14
C ALA A 76 -26.43 11.21 21.47
N LYS A 77 -26.32 12.06 22.51
CA LYS A 77 -27.02 11.83 23.79
C LYS A 77 -27.49 13.14 24.44
N THR A 78 -28.18 13.97 23.65
CA THR A 78 -28.95 15.11 24.20
C THR A 78 -30.39 15.16 23.67
N GLU A 79 -30.79 14.32 22.72
CA GLU A 79 -32.13 14.44 22.12
C GLU A 79 -33.19 13.43 22.60
N ASP A 80 -32.82 12.37 23.33
CA ASP A 80 -33.78 11.34 23.76
C ASP A 80 -34.14 11.36 25.26
N ALA A 81 -33.48 12.18 26.08
CA ALA A 81 -33.87 12.37 27.49
C ALA A 81 -34.97 13.44 27.69
N LYS A 82 -35.54 14.00 26.60
CA LYS A 82 -36.56 15.05 26.65
C LYS A 82 -37.93 14.62 26.09
N ARG A 83 -38.17 13.30 26.00
CA ARG A 83 -39.46 12.74 25.54
C ARG A 83 -40.20 11.90 26.57
N HIS A 84 -39.62 11.63 27.74
CA HIS A 84 -40.26 10.82 28.79
C HIS A 84 -40.89 11.63 29.95
N ASP A 85 -40.86 12.97 29.90
CA ASP A 85 -41.40 13.84 30.96
C ASP A 85 -42.79 14.44 30.62
N LYS A 86 -43.45 14.01 29.54
CA LYS A 86 -44.73 14.61 29.09
C LYS A 86 -45.94 13.68 29.07
N GLU A 87 -45.83 12.50 29.68
CA GLU A 87 -46.95 11.56 29.86
C GLU A 87 -47.25 11.23 31.33
N GLN A 88 -46.58 11.87 32.29
CA GLN A 88 -46.95 11.80 33.71
C GLN A 88 -46.99 13.18 34.35
N VAL A 89 -47.89 14.04 33.87
CA VAL A 89 -48.61 15.07 34.64
C VAL A 89 -49.94 15.40 33.96
#